data_AF-S9WW44-F1
#
_entry.id   AF-S9WW44-F1
#
_cell.length_a   1.000
_cell.length_b   1.000
_cell.length_c   1.000
_cell.angle_alpha   90.00
_cell.angle_beta   90.00
_cell.angle_gamma   90.00
#
_symmetry.space_group_name_H-M   'P 1'
#
loop_
_entity.id
_entity.type
_entity.pdbx_description
1 polymer ?
#
loop_
_entity_poly.entity_id
_entity_poly.type
_entity_poly.pdbx_seq_one_letter_code
_entity_poly.pdbx_strand_id
1 'polypeptide(L)'
;MWLKRTTTHFSPKKQPVANIEEEVQHASTASDVRTLVPLSKEGLEYLKQSYPLVKNENDVEQLQNELKGGNEYGFSPLFDPKLVDACCKRGIFPLTLSIGSNYFIFAPKLHVKRSLCIFDETGRSLIGVPDCDIFTPQKMHPSRKLLKECDPKSKKPAFTVFINRKEDVADVLNLIRRQHTENWLCKALRLCIVYMFEHPELFTTKIIITAIRRAKYDGEEAPVGDDMIHEGELIAGEVGYIVGDIYSSATGGYCMSGAGSLQLAVLGAILHQCGCSVWDLGMRLKYKEECLGSVEVSRRKWVNLAKSRATSSINYENLAIYKNGVPVRQVLKQ
;
A
#
# COMPACT_ATOMS: atom_id res chain seq x y z
N MET A 1 20.42 -15.33 -18.55
CA MET A 1 19.71 -14.11 -19.03
C MET A 1 19.70 -13.14 -17.86
N TRP A 2 20.45 -12.06 -18.00
CA TRP A 2 20.67 -11.09 -16.94
C TRP A 2 19.42 -10.22 -16.75
N LEU A 3 18.99 -10.04 -15.50
CA LEU A 3 17.89 -9.16 -15.14
C LEU A 3 18.49 -7.81 -14.76
N LYS A 4 18.23 -6.78 -15.58
CA LYS A 4 18.72 -5.44 -15.31
C LYS A 4 17.80 -4.70 -14.34
N ARG A 5 18.41 -3.97 -13.43
CA ARG A 5 17.73 -2.98 -12.59
C ARG A 5 17.27 -1.81 -13.47
N THR A 6 16.11 -1.27 -13.15
CA THR A 6 15.60 -0.04 -13.75
C THR A 6 15.27 0.96 -12.66
N THR A 7 15.72 2.19 -12.86
CA THR A 7 15.47 3.34 -11.98
C THR A 7 14.79 4.48 -12.73
N THR A 8 14.32 4.24 -13.96
CA THR A 8 13.73 5.27 -14.83
C THR A 8 12.52 5.96 -14.19
N HIS A 9 11.78 5.23 -13.36
CA HIS A 9 10.62 5.72 -12.62
C HIS A 9 10.95 6.17 -11.20
N PHE A 10 12.22 6.09 -10.78
CA PHE A 10 12.65 6.69 -9.51
C PHE A 10 12.76 8.20 -9.65
N SER A 11 12.41 8.89 -8.58
CA SER A 11 12.48 10.34 -8.59
C SER A 11 13.93 10.81 -8.68
N PRO A 12 14.25 11.77 -9.58
CA PRO A 12 15.60 12.29 -9.73
C PRO A 12 16.02 13.24 -8.59
N LYS A 13 15.10 13.61 -7.70
CA LYS A 13 15.36 14.56 -6.62
C LYS A 13 16.35 13.97 -5.60
N LYS A 14 17.44 14.68 -5.33
CA LYS A 14 18.30 14.40 -4.17
C LYS A 14 17.47 14.49 -2.91
N GLN A 15 17.44 13.41 -2.13
CA GLN A 15 16.73 13.34 -0.87
C GLN A 15 17.73 13.33 0.30
N PRO A 16 17.32 13.82 1.48
CA PRO A 16 18.03 13.50 2.70
C PRO A 16 18.20 11.99 2.83
N VAL A 17 19.34 11.58 3.38
CA VAL A 17 19.54 10.19 3.80
C VAL A 17 18.49 9.92 4.89
N ALA A 18 17.58 8.99 4.62
CA ALA A 18 16.67 8.47 5.63
C ALA A 18 17.17 7.09 6.02
N ASN A 19 17.21 6.82 7.31
CA ASN A 19 17.54 5.51 7.86
C ASN A 19 16.23 4.78 8.17
N ILE A 20 15.67 4.13 7.14
CA ILE A 20 14.36 3.48 7.26
C ILE A 20 14.42 2.28 8.21
N GLU A 21 15.57 1.61 8.28
CA GLU A 21 15.83 0.52 9.21
C GLU A 21 15.71 1.01 10.67
N GLU A 22 16.29 2.17 10.99
CA GLU A 22 16.16 2.81 12.30
C GLU A 22 14.73 3.29 12.57
N GLU A 23 14.03 3.83 11.56
CA GLU A 23 12.61 4.18 11.68
C GLU A 23 11.76 2.96 12.03
N VAL A 24 11.99 1.83 11.35
CA VAL A 24 11.29 0.58 11.61
C VAL A 24 11.60 0.08 13.03
N GLN A 25 12.89 -0.01 13.39
CA GLN A 25 13.31 -0.47 14.71
C GLN A 25 12.73 0.40 15.85
N HIS A 26 12.73 1.72 15.65
CA HIS A 26 12.12 2.66 16.59
C HIS A 26 10.62 2.39 16.74
N ALA A 27 9.88 2.32 15.63
CA ALA A 27 8.44 2.08 15.67
C ALA A 27 8.06 0.70 16.24
N SER A 28 8.91 -0.32 16.09
CA SER A 28 8.70 -1.65 16.66
C SER A 28 8.92 -1.75 18.17
N THR A 29 9.62 -0.79 18.78
CA THR A 29 10.01 -0.84 20.20
C THR A 29 9.48 0.32 21.03
N ALA A 30 9.07 1.41 20.39
CA ALA A 30 8.47 2.55 21.05
C ALA A 30 7.09 2.19 21.63
N SER A 31 6.76 2.76 22.79
CA SER A 31 5.39 2.72 23.33
C SER A 31 4.47 3.79 22.72
N ASP A 32 5.07 4.78 22.05
CA ASP A 32 4.37 5.91 21.44
C ASP A 32 5.19 6.43 20.24
N VAL A 33 4.56 6.47 19.08
CA VAL A 33 5.16 6.99 17.83
C VAL A 33 4.47 8.27 17.35
N ARG A 34 3.61 8.86 18.17
CA ARG A 34 2.89 10.07 17.82
C ARG A 34 3.86 11.20 17.51
N THR A 35 3.62 11.89 16.41
CA THR A 35 4.44 13.03 15.98
C THR A 35 3.56 14.26 15.86
N LEU A 36 3.87 15.30 16.63
CA LEU A 36 3.22 16.60 16.53
C LEU A 36 4.05 17.53 15.65
N VAL A 37 3.44 18.07 14.60
CA VAL A 37 4.03 19.07 13.72
C VAL A 37 3.95 20.43 14.41
N PRO A 38 5.07 21.14 14.61
CA PRO A 38 5.10 22.41 15.33
C PRO A 38 4.56 23.55 14.43
N LEU A 39 3.24 23.63 14.30
CA LEU A 39 2.58 24.73 13.60
C LEU A 39 2.46 25.94 14.53
N SER A 40 2.75 27.15 14.01
CA SER A 40 2.37 28.38 14.69
C SER A 40 0.84 28.52 14.74
N LYS A 41 0.33 29.40 15.61
CA LYS A 41 -1.10 29.70 15.68
C LYS A 41 -1.61 30.22 14.33
N GLU A 42 -0.82 31.08 13.69
CA GLU A 42 -1.13 31.66 12.38
C GLU A 42 -1.16 30.58 11.29
N GLY A 43 -0.20 29.65 11.31
CA GLY A 43 -0.16 28.53 10.37
C GLY A 43 -1.35 27.58 10.53
N LEU A 44 -1.76 27.31 11.78
CA LEU A 44 -2.95 26.51 12.06
C LEU A 44 -4.23 27.18 11.54
N GLU A 45 -4.42 28.48 11.81
CA GLU A 45 -5.58 29.23 11.32
C GLU A 45 -5.58 29.34 9.79
N TYR A 46 -4.42 29.47 9.16
CA TYR A 46 -4.30 29.45 7.71
C TYR A 46 -4.78 28.12 7.09
N LEU A 47 -4.36 26.98 7.64
CA LEU A 47 -4.78 25.67 7.14
C LEU A 47 -6.29 25.44 7.32
N LYS A 48 -6.88 25.89 8.44
CA LYS A 48 -8.33 25.79 8.70
C LYS A 48 -9.19 26.52 7.68
N GLN A 49 -8.65 27.52 6.97
CA GLN A 49 -9.39 28.22 5.91
C GLN A 49 -9.61 27.30 4.69
N SER A 50 -8.73 26.32 4.48
CA SER A 50 -8.74 25.45 3.29
C SER A 50 -9.19 24.03 3.59
N TYR A 51 -8.90 23.52 4.78
CA TYR A 51 -9.10 22.11 5.14
C TYR A 51 -9.77 21.98 6.51
N PRO A 52 -10.76 21.08 6.67
CA PRO A 52 -11.31 20.78 7.98
C PRO A 52 -10.26 20.15 8.90
N LEU A 53 -10.25 20.59 10.16
CA LEU A 53 -9.30 20.09 11.17
C LEU A 53 -9.79 18.77 11.75
N VAL A 54 -8.91 17.77 11.79
CA VAL A 54 -9.17 16.42 12.28
C VAL A 54 -8.26 16.13 13.48
N LYS A 55 -8.80 16.13 14.69
CA LYS A 55 -8.03 15.91 15.94
C LYS A 55 -8.27 14.53 16.54
N ASN A 56 -9.43 13.94 16.28
CA ASN A 56 -9.88 12.70 16.92
C ASN A 56 -10.83 11.93 15.99
N GLU A 57 -11.28 10.77 16.44
CA GLU A 57 -12.17 9.88 15.67
C GLU A 57 -13.52 10.52 15.33
N ASN A 58 -14.11 11.35 16.20
CA ASN A 58 -15.38 12.04 15.91
C ASN A 58 -15.21 13.04 14.76
N ASP A 59 -14.08 13.74 14.69
CA ASP A 59 -13.80 14.65 13.58
C ASP A 59 -13.67 13.87 12.26
N VAL A 60 -13.13 12.63 12.29
CA VAL A 60 -13.07 11.74 11.12
C VAL A 60 -14.47 11.35 10.64
N GLU A 61 -15.42 11.10 11.55
CA GLU A 61 -16.83 10.82 11.20
C GLU A 61 -17.52 11.99 10.51
N GLN A 62 -17.18 13.20 10.95
CA GLN A 62 -17.76 14.43 10.43
C GLN A 62 -17.10 14.88 9.12
N LEU A 63 -15.86 14.47 8.86
CA LEU A 63 -15.08 14.90 7.70
C LEU A 63 -15.83 14.76 6.37
N GLN A 64 -16.58 13.67 6.18
CA GLN A 64 -17.37 13.47 4.95
C GLN A 64 -18.39 14.59 4.68
N ASN A 65 -18.97 15.17 5.74
CA ASN A 65 -19.98 16.22 5.68
C ASN A 65 -19.33 17.60 5.55
N GLU A 66 -18.11 17.75 6.07
CA GLU A 66 -17.35 19.00 6.01
C GLU A 66 -16.65 19.20 4.66
N LEU A 67 -16.32 18.11 3.96
CA LEU A 67 -15.75 18.15 2.61
C LEU A 67 -16.80 18.59 1.58
N LYS A 68 -16.83 19.89 1.28
CA LYS A 68 -17.70 20.51 0.28
C LYS A 68 -17.06 20.54 -1.11
N GLY A 69 -17.89 20.43 -2.15
CA GLY A 69 -17.47 20.56 -3.54
C GLY A 69 -16.38 19.55 -3.94
N GLY A 70 -15.32 20.04 -4.58
CA GLY A 70 -14.18 19.23 -5.02
C GLY A 70 -13.11 18.97 -3.95
N ASN A 71 -13.30 19.43 -2.70
CA ASN A 71 -12.29 19.25 -1.64
C ASN A 71 -12.20 17.77 -1.25
N GLU A 72 -10.97 17.27 -1.12
CA GLU A 72 -10.69 15.86 -0.81
C GLU A 72 -9.91 15.67 0.50
N TYR A 73 -9.51 16.72 1.20
CA TYR A 73 -8.57 16.62 2.33
C TYR A 73 -9.12 17.24 3.61
N GLY A 74 -9.01 16.52 4.71
CA GLY A 74 -8.90 17.11 6.05
C GLY A 74 -7.43 17.32 6.40
N PHE A 75 -7.15 17.88 7.58
CA PHE A 75 -5.77 17.99 8.08
C PHE A 75 -5.66 17.79 9.59
N SER A 76 -4.50 17.32 10.04
CA SER A 76 -4.10 17.27 11.44
C SER A 76 -2.61 17.61 11.58
N PRO A 77 -2.23 18.40 12.59
CA PRO A 77 -0.82 18.51 12.98
C PRO A 77 -0.33 17.26 13.71
N LEU A 78 -1.22 16.35 14.11
CA LEU A 78 -0.87 15.14 14.84
C LEU A 78 -0.90 13.93 13.91
N PHE A 79 0.24 13.24 13.86
CA PHE A 79 0.32 11.87 13.38
C PHE A 79 0.09 10.93 14.55
N ASP A 80 -0.98 10.15 14.50
CA ASP A 80 -1.35 9.19 15.55
C ASP A 80 -1.83 7.89 14.90
N PRO A 81 -1.25 6.72 15.24
CA PRO A 81 -1.73 5.41 14.77
C PRO A 81 -3.23 5.20 14.96
N LYS A 82 -3.82 5.69 16.05
CA LYS A 82 -5.27 5.57 16.30
C LYS A 82 -6.08 6.44 15.35
N LEU A 83 -5.56 7.61 14.99
CA LEU A 83 -6.22 8.48 14.01
C LEU A 83 -6.10 7.89 12.60
N VAL A 84 -4.96 7.29 12.26
CA VAL A 84 -4.78 6.54 11.01
C VAL A 84 -5.77 5.38 10.92
N ASP A 85 -5.90 4.56 11.98
CA ASP A 85 -6.90 3.48 12.05
C ASP A 85 -8.33 4.00 11.89
N ALA A 86 -8.68 5.10 12.58
CA ALA A 86 -9.99 5.72 12.48
C ALA A 86 -10.31 6.18 11.04
N CYS A 87 -9.33 6.70 10.30
CA CYS A 87 -9.48 7.05 8.88
C CYS A 87 -9.69 5.81 8.01
N CYS A 88 -8.81 4.81 8.13
CA CYS A 88 -8.90 3.59 7.33
C CYS A 88 -10.25 2.88 7.51
N LYS A 89 -10.74 2.76 8.76
CA LYS A 89 -12.06 2.19 9.09
C LYS A 89 -13.23 2.84 8.36
N ARG A 90 -13.08 4.10 7.97
CA ARG A 90 -14.12 4.93 7.32
C ARG A 90 -13.89 5.05 5.81
N GLY A 91 -12.94 4.29 5.25
CA GLY A 91 -12.56 4.39 3.83
C GLY A 91 -11.84 5.71 3.51
N ILE A 92 -11.30 6.41 4.51
CA ILE A 92 -10.54 7.64 4.33
C ILE A 92 -9.07 7.27 4.27
N PHE A 93 -8.40 7.68 3.19
CA PHE A 93 -7.03 7.30 2.93
C PHE A 93 -6.07 8.13 3.79
N PRO A 94 -5.21 7.52 4.63
CA PRO A 94 -4.19 8.26 5.37
C PRO A 94 -3.07 8.69 4.41
N LEU A 95 -2.81 10.00 4.32
CA LEU A 95 -1.67 10.53 3.58
C LEU A 95 -1.07 11.76 4.27
N THR A 96 -0.05 12.32 3.64
CA THR A 96 0.57 13.57 4.07
C THR A 96 0.57 14.66 3.00
N LEU A 97 0.45 15.91 3.44
CA LEU A 97 0.67 17.08 2.58
C LEU A 97 1.94 17.80 3.04
N SER A 98 2.82 18.13 2.08
CA SER A 98 3.97 18.99 2.34
C SER A 98 3.50 20.44 2.50
N ILE A 99 3.96 21.09 3.57
CA ILE A 99 3.71 22.51 3.85
C ILE A 99 4.97 23.37 3.73
N GLY A 100 6.03 22.85 3.10
CA GLY A 100 7.30 23.54 2.87
C GLY A 100 8.39 23.14 3.85
N SER A 101 9.65 23.45 3.52
CA SER A 101 10.83 23.21 4.38
C SER A 101 10.93 21.80 5.00
N ASN A 102 10.51 20.76 4.26
CA ASN A 102 10.43 19.36 4.72
C ASN A 102 9.46 19.11 5.89
N TYR A 103 8.51 20.02 6.12
CA TYR A 103 7.39 19.80 7.03
C TYR A 103 6.21 19.18 6.29
N PHE A 104 5.59 18.22 6.96
CA PHE A 104 4.43 17.50 6.47
C PHE A 104 3.35 17.53 7.54
N ILE A 105 2.10 17.65 7.12
CA ILE A 105 0.94 17.46 7.99
C ILE A 105 0.22 16.16 7.63
N PHE A 106 -0.45 15.55 8.60
CA PHE A 106 -1.34 14.44 8.33
C PHE A 106 -2.57 14.98 7.60
N ALA A 107 -2.94 14.39 6.48
CA ALA A 107 -3.93 14.93 5.56
C ALA A 107 -4.90 13.84 5.09
N PRO A 108 -5.83 13.39 5.93
CA PRO A 108 -6.77 12.33 5.56
C PRO A 108 -7.52 12.67 4.27
N LYS A 109 -7.43 11.79 3.26
CA LYS A 109 -8.10 11.94 1.96
C LYS A 109 -9.40 11.20 1.88
N LEU A 110 -10.40 11.87 1.33
CA LEU A 110 -11.58 11.23 0.80
C LEU A 110 -11.82 11.70 -0.64
N HIS A 111 -11.48 10.84 -1.60
CA HIS A 111 -11.63 11.16 -3.01
C HIS A 111 -13.07 11.48 -3.40
N VAL A 112 -13.26 12.36 -4.40
CA VAL A 112 -14.57 12.63 -5.02
C VAL A 112 -15.04 11.39 -5.79
N LYS A 113 -14.10 10.70 -6.45
CA LYS A 113 -14.30 9.40 -7.11
C LYS A 113 -13.26 8.40 -6.65
N ARG A 114 -13.69 7.17 -6.37
CA ARG A 114 -12.81 6.06 -5.94
C ARG A 114 -12.75 5.02 -7.04
N SER A 115 -11.55 4.55 -7.37
CA SER A 115 -11.30 3.48 -8.33
C SER A 115 -11.21 2.15 -7.58
N LEU A 116 -12.03 1.18 -7.99
CA LEU A 116 -12.18 -0.13 -7.34
C LEU A 116 -12.02 -1.25 -8.36
N CYS A 117 -11.36 -2.35 -7.98
CA CYS A 117 -11.50 -3.64 -8.66
C CYS A 117 -12.32 -4.58 -7.77
N ILE A 118 -13.13 -5.43 -8.39
CA ILE A 118 -14.02 -6.34 -7.69
C ILE A 118 -13.51 -7.78 -7.85
N PHE A 119 -13.51 -8.52 -6.74
CA PHE A 119 -13.13 -9.94 -6.68
C PHE A 119 -14.33 -10.88 -6.52
N ASP A 120 -15.49 -10.33 -6.17
CA ASP A 120 -16.67 -11.11 -5.79
C ASP A 120 -17.37 -11.74 -7.02
N GLU A 121 -17.30 -13.06 -7.12
CA GLU A 121 -17.94 -13.87 -8.16
C GLU A 121 -19.40 -14.23 -7.83
N THR A 122 -19.90 -13.91 -6.63
CA THR A 122 -21.20 -14.41 -6.15
C THR A 122 -22.43 -13.84 -6.89
N GLY A 123 -22.22 -13.05 -7.95
CA GLY A 123 -23.29 -12.42 -8.73
C GLY A 123 -24.10 -11.38 -7.95
N ARG A 124 -23.74 -11.12 -6.68
CA ARG A 124 -24.32 -10.04 -5.89
C ARG A 124 -23.66 -8.75 -6.33
N SER A 125 -24.34 -8.01 -7.21
CA SER A 125 -23.95 -6.62 -7.51
C SER A 125 -23.73 -5.89 -6.19
N LEU A 126 -22.48 -5.50 -5.94
CA LEU A 126 -22.13 -4.74 -4.74
C LEU A 126 -22.95 -3.46 -4.77
N ILE A 127 -23.84 -3.28 -3.78
CA ILE A 127 -24.83 -2.20 -3.81
C ILE A 127 -24.12 -0.86 -4.05
N GLY A 128 -24.47 -0.22 -5.17
CA GLY A 128 -23.92 1.08 -5.56
C GLY A 128 -22.67 1.04 -6.43
N VAL A 129 -22.06 -0.12 -6.67
CA VAL A 129 -20.97 -0.32 -7.63
C VAL A 129 -21.58 -0.63 -9.01
N PRO A 130 -21.14 0.01 -10.09
CA PRO A 130 -21.55 -0.36 -11.45
C PRO A 130 -21.15 -1.80 -11.77
N ASP A 131 -21.88 -2.45 -12.68
CA ASP A 131 -21.48 -3.75 -13.21
C ASP A 131 -20.10 -3.63 -13.86
N CYS A 132 -19.22 -4.56 -13.53
CA CYS A 132 -17.83 -4.55 -13.97
C CYS A 132 -17.28 -5.96 -14.09
N ASP A 133 -16.20 -6.08 -14.85
CA ASP A 133 -15.44 -7.32 -14.88
C ASP A 133 -14.84 -7.61 -13.50
N ILE A 134 -14.88 -8.87 -13.11
CA ILE A 134 -14.12 -9.36 -11.98
C ILE A 134 -12.63 -9.33 -12.35
N PHE A 135 -11.78 -8.97 -11.38
CA PHE A 135 -10.34 -8.98 -11.57
C PHE A 135 -9.87 -10.41 -11.86
N THR A 136 -9.03 -10.56 -12.88
CA THR A 136 -8.30 -11.81 -13.13
C THR A 136 -6.81 -11.52 -13.29
N PRO A 137 -5.91 -12.31 -12.66
CA PRO A 137 -4.47 -12.07 -12.74
C PRO A 137 -3.92 -12.05 -14.17
N GLN A 138 -4.58 -12.74 -15.10
CA GLN A 138 -4.19 -12.86 -16.51
C GLN A 138 -4.27 -11.52 -17.26
N LYS A 139 -5.15 -10.58 -16.84
CA LYS A 139 -5.27 -9.24 -17.44
C LYS A 139 -4.01 -8.38 -17.24
N MET A 140 -3.18 -8.71 -16.26
CA MET A 140 -1.88 -8.05 -16.05
C MET A 140 -0.79 -8.50 -17.01
N HIS A 141 -1.07 -9.53 -17.82
CA HIS A 141 -0.15 -10.10 -18.80
C HIS A 141 1.30 -10.32 -18.27
N PRO A 142 1.49 -10.97 -17.10
CA PRO A 142 2.82 -11.17 -16.55
C PRO A 142 3.69 -11.97 -17.55
N SER A 143 4.90 -11.48 -17.81
CA SER A 143 5.81 -12.13 -18.75
C SER A 143 6.11 -13.57 -18.32
N ARG A 144 5.99 -14.54 -19.24
CA ARG A 144 6.35 -15.95 -18.98
C ARG A 144 7.78 -16.12 -18.44
N LYS A 145 8.68 -15.18 -18.76
CA LYS A 145 10.06 -15.18 -18.24
C LYS A 145 10.13 -14.96 -16.72
N LEU A 146 9.13 -14.29 -16.13
CA LEU A 146 9.01 -14.03 -14.70
C LEU A 146 8.26 -15.14 -13.95
N LEU A 147 7.69 -16.11 -14.67
CA LEU A 147 6.89 -17.20 -14.11
C LEU A 147 7.63 -18.54 -14.16
N LYS A 148 8.97 -18.51 -14.04
CA LYS A 148 9.79 -19.72 -14.03
C LYS A 148 9.76 -20.38 -12.65
N GLU A 149 9.94 -21.69 -12.64
CA GLU A 149 10.15 -22.44 -11.39
C GLU A 149 11.56 -22.21 -10.85
N CYS A 150 11.68 -22.26 -9.52
CA CYS A 150 12.98 -22.32 -8.88
C CYS A 150 13.64 -23.66 -9.21
N ASP A 151 14.84 -23.59 -9.77
CA ASP A 151 15.65 -24.77 -10.08
C ASP A 151 17.10 -24.49 -9.67
N PRO A 152 17.58 -25.09 -8.56
CA PRO A 152 18.95 -24.91 -8.07
C PRO A 152 20.03 -25.31 -9.09
N LYS A 153 19.73 -26.22 -10.03
CA LYS A 153 20.71 -26.64 -11.04
C LYS A 153 20.92 -25.58 -12.11
N SER A 154 19.83 -24.97 -12.59
CA SER A 154 19.90 -23.98 -13.67
C SER A 154 20.00 -22.54 -13.18
N LYS A 155 19.73 -22.26 -11.89
CA LYS A 155 19.77 -20.93 -11.24
C LYS A 155 19.08 -19.85 -12.07
N LYS A 156 18.06 -20.26 -12.82
CA LYS A 156 17.30 -19.35 -13.69
C LYS A 156 16.54 -18.37 -12.80
N PRO A 157 16.34 -17.13 -13.24
CA PRO A 157 15.57 -16.19 -12.45
C PRO A 157 14.15 -16.72 -12.20
N ALA A 158 13.83 -16.84 -10.92
CA ALA A 158 12.51 -17.14 -10.38
C ALA A 158 12.25 -16.19 -9.22
N PHE A 159 10.99 -16.06 -8.82
CA PHE A 159 10.58 -15.07 -7.83
C PHE A 159 9.67 -15.68 -6.78
N THR A 160 9.77 -15.12 -5.58
CA THR A 160 9.01 -15.52 -4.40
C THR A 160 8.31 -14.29 -3.87
N VAL A 161 7.02 -14.44 -3.56
CA VAL A 161 6.24 -13.41 -2.88
C VAL A 161 6.19 -13.71 -1.38
N PHE A 162 6.33 -12.65 -0.58
CA PHE A 162 6.22 -12.65 0.86
C PHE A 162 5.14 -11.65 1.26
N ILE A 163 4.33 -12.01 2.26
CA ILE A 163 3.37 -11.10 2.89
C ILE A 163 3.68 -11.02 4.38
N ASN A 164 3.76 -9.80 4.91
CA ASN A 164 3.95 -9.50 6.34
C ASN A 164 5.17 -10.18 6.98
N ARG A 165 6.23 -10.41 6.18
CA ARG A 165 7.52 -10.82 6.70
C ARG A 165 8.28 -9.59 7.22
N LYS A 166 8.66 -9.59 8.50
CA LYS A 166 9.18 -8.41 9.21
C LYS A 166 10.46 -7.87 8.56
N GLU A 167 11.29 -8.77 8.07
CA GLU A 167 12.55 -8.50 7.39
C GLU A 167 12.36 -7.72 6.07
N ASP A 168 11.14 -7.69 5.51
CA ASP A 168 10.84 -6.98 4.27
C ASP A 168 10.36 -5.54 4.50
N VAL A 169 9.98 -5.16 5.72
CA VAL A 169 9.31 -3.87 6.00
C VAL A 169 10.21 -2.70 5.59
N ALA A 170 11.47 -2.69 6.05
CA ALA A 170 12.41 -1.62 5.74
C ALA A 170 12.71 -1.54 4.23
N ASP A 171 13.01 -2.68 3.59
CA ASP A 171 13.32 -2.75 2.16
C ASP A 171 12.15 -2.26 1.28
N VAL A 172 10.92 -2.64 1.61
CA VAL A 172 9.71 -2.21 0.88
C VAL A 172 9.50 -0.71 1.03
N LEU A 173 9.58 -0.17 2.25
CA LEU A 173 9.46 1.26 2.50
C LEU A 173 10.58 2.07 1.82
N ASN A 174 11.82 1.55 1.82
CA ASN A 174 12.94 2.14 1.09
C ASN A 174 12.70 2.18 -0.42
N LEU A 175 12.22 1.08 -1.01
CA LEU A 175 11.89 1.01 -2.43
C LEU A 175 10.80 2.03 -2.81
N ILE A 176 9.76 2.12 -1.99
CA ILE A 176 8.69 3.11 -2.13
C ILE A 176 9.25 4.53 -2.07
N ARG A 177 10.10 4.85 -1.08
CA ARG A 177 10.71 6.17 -0.92
C ARG A 177 11.60 6.55 -2.10
N ARG A 178 12.36 5.59 -2.65
CA ARG A 178 13.17 5.82 -3.86
C ARG A 178 12.30 6.17 -5.07
N GLN A 179 11.15 5.53 -5.19
CA GLN A 179 10.22 5.78 -6.28
C GLN A 179 9.46 7.10 -6.11
N HIS A 180 8.89 7.35 -4.93
CA HIS A 180 7.94 8.43 -4.71
C HIS A 180 8.51 9.65 -3.98
N THR A 181 9.69 9.56 -3.37
CA THR A 181 10.28 10.55 -2.45
C THR A 181 9.54 10.69 -1.11
N GLU A 182 10.10 11.51 -0.21
CA GLU A 182 9.38 12.07 0.94
C GLU A 182 8.25 13.00 0.44
N ASN A 183 7.06 12.45 0.22
CA ASN A 183 5.91 13.20 -0.27
C ASN A 183 4.62 12.94 0.53
N TRP A 184 3.84 11.94 0.14
CA TRP A 184 2.55 11.58 0.74
C TRP A 184 2.72 10.48 1.82
N LEU A 185 3.88 9.80 1.85
CA LEU A 185 4.28 8.85 2.90
C LEU A 185 5.54 9.36 3.60
N CYS A 186 5.38 10.42 4.40
CA CYS A 186 6.51 10.98 5.14
C CYS A 186 6.93 10.08 6.33
N LYS A 187 8.09 10.37 6.94
CA LYS A 187 8.59 9.68 8.15
C LYS A 187 7.52 9.49 9.22
N ALA A 188 6.81 10.55 9.61
CA ALA A 188 5.81 10.47 10.68
C ALA A 188 4.68 9.47 10.35
N LEU A 189 4.20 9.45 9.10
CA LEU A 189 3.19 8.47 8.69
C LEU A 189 3.75 7.06 8.59
N ARG A 190 5.00 6.88 8.15
CA ARG A 190 5.67 5.57 8.17
C ARG A 190 5.76 5.01 9.58
N LEU A 191 6.14 5.83 10.57
CA LEU A 191 6.19 5.39 11.96
C LEU A 191 4.82 4.90 12.44
N CYS A 192 3.73 5.60 12.09
CA CYS A 192 2.38 5.12 12.40
C CYS A 192 2.06 3.77 11.73
N ILE A 193 2.38 3.62 10.45
CA ILE A 193 2.12 2.38 9.69
C ILE A 193 2.92 1.21 10.26
N VAL A 194 4.21 1.41 10.57
CA VAL A 194 5.05 0.35 11.14
C VAL A 194 4.58 -0.02 12.54
N TYR A 195 4.21 0.96 13.37
CA TYR A 195 3.64 0.69 14.70
C TYR A 195 2.34 -0.13 14.59
N MET A 196 1.45 0.22 13.64
CA MET A 196 0.23 -0.55 13.38
C MET A 196 0.50 -1.96 12.85
N PHE A 197 1.58 -2.14 12.09
CA PHE A 197 2.02 -3.44 11.59
C PHE A 197 2.58 -4.33 12.71
N GLU A 198 3.33 -3.76 13.65
CA GLU A 198 3.95 -4.49 14.77
C GLU A 198 2.97 -4.80 15.92
N HIS A 199 1.93 -3.98 16.06
CA HIS A 199 0.88 -4.12 17.08
C HIS A 199 -0.51 -4.31 16.47
N PRO A 200 -0.70 -5.31 15.58
CA PRO A 200 -1.93 -5.45 14.81
C PRO A 200 -3.16 -5.69 15.69
N GLU A 201 -3.01 -6.21 16.91
CA GLU A 201 -4.08 -6.43 17.89
C GLU A 201 -4.71 -5.13 18.42
N LEU A 202 -3.97 -4.01 18.36
CA LEU A 202 -4.45 -2.71 18.85
C LEU A 202 -5.35 -1.98 17.85
N PHE A 203 -5.41 -2.46 16.60
CA PHE A 203 -6.04 -1.74 15.49
C PHE A 203 -7.05 -2.62 14.74
N THR A 204 -8.12 -2.01 14.24
CA THR A 204 -9.05 -2.72 13.33
C THR A 204 -8.38 -2.93 11.98
N THR A 205 -7.71 -1.91 11.49
CA THR A 205 -6.97 -1.87 10.24
C THR A 205 -5.74 -2.78 10.32
N LYS A 206 -5.60 -3.70 9.36
CA LYS A 206 -4.42 -4.57 9.27
C LYS A 206 -3.50 -4.07 8.18
N ILE A 207 -2.28 -3.65 8.54
CA ILE A 207 -1.27 -3.26 7.58
C ILE A 207 -0.76 -4.51 6.85
N ILE A 208 -0.66 -4.40 5.53
CA ILE A 208 -0.16 -5.46 4.66
C ILE A 208 1.09 -4.96 3.94
N ILE A 209 2.19 -5.68 4.12
CA ILE A 209 3.46 -5.47 3.44
C ILE A 209 3.66 -6.63 2.48
N THR A 210 3.70 -6.31 1.18
CA THR A 210 3.97 -7.27 0.11
C THR A 210 5.37 -7.06 -0.41
N ALA A 211 6.13 -8.15 -0.55
CA ALA A 211 7.47 -8.13 -1.13
C ALA A 211 7.61 -9.25 -2.17
N ILE A 212 8.12 -8.92 -3.35
CA ILE A 212 8.53 -9.91 -4.36
C ILE A 212 10.03 -9.84 -4.48
N ARG A 213 10.69 -10.96 -4.20
CA ARG A 213 12.14 -11.10 -4.28
C ARG A 213 12.57 -12.09 -5.33
N ARG A 214 13.75 -11.87 -5.91
CA ARG A 214 14.43 -12.91 -6.69
C ARG A 214 14.78 -14.07 -5.76
N ALA A 215 14.51 -15.30 -6.20
CA ALA A 215 14.86 -16.50 -5.43
C ALA A 215 16.36 -16.55 -5.10
N LYS A 216 16.69 -17.09 -3.92
CA LYS A 216 18.05 -17.30 -3.45
C LYS A 216 18.40 -18.78 -3.54
N TYR A 217 19.50 -19.13 -4.21
CA TYR A 217 19.95 -20.51 -4.43
C TYR A 217 21.19 -20.83 -3.61
N ASP A 218 22.16 -19.91 -3.53
CA ASP A 218 23.52 -20.26 -3.07
C ASP A 218 23.93 -19.63 -1.73
N GLY A 219 23.05 -18.87 -1.09
CA GLY A 219 23.35 -18.23 0.20
C GLY A 219 24.31 -17.02 0.10
N GLU A 220 25.06 -16.88 -1.00
CA GLU A 220 26.00 -15.78 -1.26
C GLU A 220 25.33 -14.40 -1.17
N GLU A 221 26.11 -13.42 -0.72
CA GLU A 221 25.69 -12.02 -0.71
C GLU A 221 25.74 -11.44 -2.12
N ALA A 222 24.76 -10.58 -2.43
CA ALA A 222 24.74 -9.87 -3.69
C ALA A 222 25.96 -8.94 -3.80
N PRO A 223 26.69 -8.94 -4.92
CA PRO A 223 27.68 -7.91 -5.21
C PRO A 223 27.06 -6.52 -5.09
N VAL A 224 27.75 -5.62 -4.39
CA VAL A 224 27.31 -4.22 -4.26
C VAL A 224 27.77 -3.44 -5.50
N GLY A 225 26.85 -2.70 -6.14
CA GLY A 225 27.20 -1.71 -7.17
C GLY A 225 27.12 -2.16 -8.63
N ASP A 226 26.58 -3.34 -8.91
CA ASP A 226 26.24 -3.80 -10.27
C ASP A 226 24.79 -3.40 -10.63
N ASP A 227 24.52 -3.03 -11.89
CA ASP A 227 23.20 -2.76 -12.47
C ASP A 227 22.29 -4.01 -12.60
N MET A 228 22.74 -5.20 -12.19
CA MET A 228 21.97 -6.44 -12.21
C MET A 228 21.16 -6.66 -10.94
N ILE A 229 20.01 -7.31 -11.10
CA ILE A 229 19.21 -7.84 -9.99
C ILE A 229 19.85 -9.13 -9.50
N HIS A 230 20.23 -9.19 -8.22
CA HIS A 230 20.86 -10.36 -7.62
C HIS A 230 19.87 -11.23 -6.84
N GLU A 231 20.32 -12.42 -6.46
CA GLU A 231 19.55 -13.36 -5.65
C GLU A 231 19.16 -12.75 -4.30
N GLY A 232 17.93 -13.00 -3.86
CA GLY A 232 17.37 -12.41 -2.63
C GLY A 232 16.96 -10.93 -2.74
N GLU A 233 17.32 -10.23 -3.81
CA GLU A 233 17.00 -8.82 -3.97
C GLU A 233 15.49 -8.58 -4.13
N LEU A 234 14.99 -7.52 -3.49
CA LEU A 234 13.63 -7.02 -3.65
C LEU A 234 13.45 -6.38 -5.02
N ILE A 235 12.53 -6.91 -5.83
CA ILE A 235 12.24 -6.39 -7.17
C ILE A 235 10.97 -5.56 -7.25
N ALA A 236 10.03 -5.80 -6.35
CA ALA A 236 8.79 -5.04 -6.20
C ALA A 236 8.25 -5.20 -4.79
N GLY A 237 7.58 -4.18 -4.28
CA GLY A 237 6.93 -4.21 -2.99
C GLY A 237 5.79 -3.21 -2.89
N GLU A 238 4.86 -3.48 -1.99
CA GLU A 238 3.69 -2.64 -1.74
C GLU A 238 3.42 -2.56 -0.24
N VAL A 239 3.00 -1.38 0.22
CA VAL A 239 2.26 -1.24 1.47
C VAL A 239 0.80 -0.93 1.15
N GLY A 240 -0.08 -1.67 1.79
CA GLY A 240 -1.53 -1.46 1.76
C GLY A 240 -2.12 -1.81 3.12
N TYR A 241 -3.44 -1.86 3.19
CA TYR A 241 -4.12 -2.25 4.42
C TYR A 241 -5.47 -2.91 4.13
N ILE A 242 -5.93 -3.69 5.11
CA ILE A 242 -7.22 -4.37 5.07
C ILE A 242 -8.11 -3.81 6.18
N VAL A 243 -9.34 -3.50 5.81
CA VAL A 243 -10.46 -3.24 6.73
C VAL A 243 -11.62 -4.11 6.28
N GLY A 244 -12.06 -5.00 7.16
CA GLY A 244 -13.04 -6.02 6.84
C GLY A 244 -12.55 -6.98 5.76
N ASP A 245 -13.12 -6.86 4.56
CA ASP A 245 -12.70 -7.61 3.35
C ASP A 245 -12.32 -6.70 2.17
N ILE A 246 -12.05 -5.42 2.45
CA ILE A 246 -11.55 -4.46 1.49
C ILE A 246 -10.05 -4.34 1.69
N TYR A 247 -9.29 -4.57 0.61
CA TYR A 247 -7.87 -4.22 0.56
C TYR A 247 -7.69 -2.87 -0.13
N SER A 248 -7.07 -1.92 0.55
CA SER A 248 -6.70 -0.61 -0.01
C SER A 248 -5.22 -0.58 -0.32
N SER A 249 -4.87 -0.45 -1.60
CA SER A 249 -3.49 -0.18 -2.02
C SER A 249 -3.11 1.24 -1.64
N ALA A 250 -2.13 1.40 -0.75
CA ALA A 250 -1.60 2.73 -0.43
C ALA A 250 -0.54 3.12 -1.47
N THR A 251 0.47 2.29 -1.64
CA THR A 251 1.53 2.51 -2.64
C THR A 251 2.41 1.30 -2.83
N GLY A 252 3.06 1.22 -3.99
CA GLY A 252 4.14 0.29 -4.22
C GLY A 252 5.29 0.91 -4.99
N GLY A 253 6.37 0.15 -5.07
CA GLY A 253 7.50 0.44 -5.92
C GLY A 253 8.10 -0.81 -6.52
N TYR A 254 8.91 -0.65 -7.56
CA TYR A 254 9.63 -1.74 -8.22
C TYR A 254 10.99 -1.30 -8.73
N CYS A 255 11.90 -2.22 -9.01
CA CYS A 255 13.23 -1.89 -9.56
C CYS A 255 13.61 -2.76 -10.77
N MET A 256 12.67 -3.53 -11.32
CA MET A 256 12.89 -4.40 -12.48
C MET A 256 11.72 -4.29 -13.47
N SER A 257 12.03 -4.30 -14.78
CA SER A 257 11.00 -4.26 -15.83
C SER A 257 10.01 -5.42 -15.69
N GLY A 258 8.70 -5.11 -15.71
CA GLY A 258 7.62 -6.08 -15.54
C GLY A 258 7.34 -6.51 -14.09
N ALA A 259 8.15 -6.07 -13.12
CA ALA A 259 7.95 -6.42 -11.71
C ALA A 259 6.69 -5.78 -11.12
N GLY A 260 6.34 -4.55 -11.51
CA GLY A 260 5.08 -3.92 -11.10
C GLY A 260 3.85 -4.69 -11.57
N SER A 261 3.82 -5.11 -12.84
CA SER A 261 2.72 -5.93 -13.37
C SER A 261 2.64 -7.31 -12.69
N LEU A 262 3.80 -7.93 -12.45
CA LEU A 262 3.87 -9.18 -11.68
C LEU A 262 3.32 -8.98 -10.26
N GLN A 263 3.70 -7.89 -9.59
CA GLN A 263 3.25 -7.57 -8.24
C GLN A 263 1.73 -7.41 -8.16
N LEU A 264 1.13 -6.66 -9.07
CA LEU A 264 -0.32 -6.51 -9.11
C LEU A 264 -1.04 -7.83 -9.43
N ALA A 265 -0.51 -8.64 -10.36
CA ALA A 265 -1.10 -9.94 -10.70
C ALA A 265 -1.08 -10.89 -9.49
N VAL A 266 0.07 -11.02 -8.85
CA VAL A 266 0.27 -11.90 -7.69
C VAL A 266 -0.54 -11.42 -6.50
N LEU A 267 -0.50 -10.13 -6.18
CA LEU A 267 -1.24 -9.57 -5.06
C LEU A 267 -2.75 -9.76 -5.26
N GLY A 268 -3.28 -9.45 -6.45
CA GLY A 268 -4.71 -9.65 -6.73
C GLY A 268 -5.17 -11.10 -6.58
N ALA A 269 -4.37 -12.07 -7.03
CA ALA A 269 -4.65 -13.49 -6.83
C ALA A 269 -4.70 -13.86 -5.34
N ILE A 270 -3.73 -13.39 -4.55
CA ILE A 270 -3.66 -13.62 -3.10
C ILE A 270 -4.88 -13.02 -2.40
N LEU A 271 -5.24 -11.77 -2.71
CA LEU A 271 -6.36 -11.07 -2.10
C LEU A 271 -7.68 -11.80 -2.36
N HIS A 272 -7.92 -12.22 -3.60
CA HIS A 272 -9.09 -13.02 -3.96
C HIS A 272 -9.13 -14.34 -3.17
N GLN A 273 -8.02 -15.09 -3.13
CA GLN A 273 -7.91 -16.35 -2.37
C GLN A 273 -8.15 -16.19 -0.86
N CYS A 274 -7.77 -15.03 -0.31
CA CYS A 274 -7.99 -14.73 1.12
C CYS A 274 -9.43 -14.31 1.42
N GLY A 275 -10.25 -14.06 0.39
CA GLY A 275 -11.64 -13.64 0.54
C GLY A 275 -11.84 -12.12 0.55
N CYS A 276 -10.87 -11.33 0.07
CA CYS A 276 -11.13 -9.93 -0.23
C CYS A 276 -12.20 -9.83 -1.32
N SER A 277 -13.13 -8.91 -1.17
CA SER A 277 -14.20 -8.67 -2.13
C SER A 277 -13.93 -7.46 -3.03
N VAL A 278 -13.20 -6.48 -2.49
CA VAL A 278 -12.89 -5.21 -3.14
C VAL A 278 -11.41 -4.92 -2.99
N TRP A 279 -10.81 -4.53 -4.10
CA TRP A 279 -9.50 -3.90 -4.15
C TRP A 279 -9.69 -2.41 -4.41
N ASP A 280 -9.49 -1.59 -3.38
CA ASP A 280 -9.48 -0.14 -3.48
C ASP A 280 -8.12 0.36 -3.98
N LEU A 281 -8.16 1.00 -5.15
CA LEU A 281 -6.98 1.50 -5.86
C LEU A 281 -6.80 3.01 -5.67
N GLY A 282 -7.62 3.67 -4.85
CA GLY A 282 -7.57 5.11 -4.63
C GLY A 282 -8.09 5.90 -5.83
N MET A 283 -7.24 6.72 -6.45
CA MET A 283 -7.60 7.53 -7.60
C MET A 283 -7.55 6.75 -8.91
N ARG A 284 -8.41 7.16 -9.86
CA ARG A 284 -8.38 6.67 -11.25
C ARG A 284 -7.02 6.97 -11.89
N LEU A 285 -6.41 5.95 -12.47
CA LEU A 285 -5.26 6.07 -13.34
C LEU A 285 -5.54 5.26 -14.61
N LYS A 286 -5.24 5.83 -15.78
CA LYS A 286 -5.61 5.24 -17.08
C LYS A 286 -5.15 3.77 -17.22
N TYR A 287 -3.92 3.46 -16.81
CA TYR A 287 -3.40 2.08 -16.86
C TYR A 287 -4.12 1.11 -15.91
N LYS A 288 -4.73 1.59 -14.82
CA LYS A 288 -5.49 0.74 -13.89
C LYS A 288 -6.81 0.30 -14.52
N GLU A 289 -7.48 1.18 -15.26
CA GLU A 289 -8.72 0.83 -15.94
C GLU A 289 -8.48 -0.18 -17.05
N GLU A 290 -7.48 0.09 -17.90
CA GLU A 290 -7.18 -0.75 -19.05
C GLU A 290 -6.67 -2.14 -18.65
N CYS A 291 -5.90 -2.26 -17.55
CA CYS A 291 -5.27 -3.52 -17.15
C CYS A 291 -5.97 -4.26 -16.00
N LEU A 292 -6.63 -3.55 -15.07
CA LEU A 292 -7.23 -4.15 -13.87
C LEU A 292 -8.75 -4.29 -13.96
N GLY A 293 -9.39 -3.68 -14.98
CA GLY A 293 -10.85 -3.65 -15.08
C GLY A 293 -11.51 -2.81 -13.97
N SER A 294 -10.79 -1.81 -13.45
CA SER A 294 -11.29 -1.00 -12.33
C SER A 294 -12.48 -0.14 -12.73
N VAL A 295 -13.45 0.05 -11.83
CA VAL A 295 -14.56 0.99 -11.97
C VAL A 295 -14.45 2.18 -11.04
N GLU A 296 -15.04 3.30 -11.45
CA GLU A 296 -15.18 4.47 -10.60
C GLU A 296 -16.51 4.49 -9.85
N VAL A 297 -16.46 4.76 -8.55
CA VAL A 297 -17.64 5.04 -7.72
C VAL A 297 -17.54 6.44 -7.12
N SER A 298 -18.69 7.08 -6.87
CA SER A 298 -18.68 8.38 -6.19
C SER A 298 -18.32 8.24 -4.71
N ARG A 299 -17.79 9.32 -4.12
CA ARG A 299 -17.47 9.42 -2.69
C ARG A 299 -18.54 8.82 -1.78
N ARG A 300 -19.80 9.23 -1.99
CA ARG A 300 -20.94 8.77 -1.19
C ARG A 300 -21.13 7.25 -1.28
N LYS A 301 -21.03 6.69 -2.49
CA LYS A 301 -21.14 5.24 -2.72
C LYS A 301 -19.98 4.50 -2.05
N TRP A 302 -18.76 5.03 -2.18
CA TRP A 302 -17.56 4.48 -1.53
C TRP A 302 -17.68 4.43 -0.01
N VAL A 303 -18.04 5.54 0.65
CA VAL A 303 -18.16 5.57 2.12
C VAL A 303 -19.23 4.59 2.61
N ASN A 304 -20.37 4.50 1.92
CA ASN A 304 -21.40 3.54 2.26
C ASN A 304 -20.91 2.09 2.12
N LEU A 305 -20.18 1.78 1.04
CA LEU A 305 -19.57 0.46 0.81
C LEU A 305 -18.53 0.14 1.90
N ALA A 306 -17.60 1.05 2.17
CA ALA A 306 -16.58 0.86 3.21
C ALA A 306 -17.22 0.59 4.57
N LYS A 307 -18.25 1.37 4.93
CA LYS A 307 -19.01 1.18 6.17
C LYS A 307 -19.74 -0.17 6.22
N SER A 308 -20.38 -0.59 5.12
CA SER A 308 -21.14 -1.85 5.10
C SER A 308 -20.24 -3.09 5.16
N ARG A 309 -18.98 -2.97 4.77
CA ARG A 309 -18.00 -4.08 4.74
C ARG A 309 -16.99 -4.04 5.89
N ALA A 310 -17.00 -3.00 6.73
CA ALA A 310 -16.04 -2.85 7.82
C ALA A 310 -16.08 -4.00 8.85
N THR A 311 -17.21 -4.70 8.97
CA THR A 311 -17.39 -5.86 9.87
C THR A 311 -17.24 -7.21 9.16
N SER A 312 -17.00 -7.22 7.85
CA SER A 312 -16.63 -8.45 7.14
C SER A 312 -15.29 -8.97 7.64
N SER A 313 -14.91 -10.17 7.24
CA SER A 313 -13.59 -10.73 7.56
C SER A 313 -13.06 -11.55 6.41
N ILE A 314 -11.75 -11.45 6.18
CA ILE A 314 -11.02 -12.37 5.33
C ILE A 314 -10.48 -13.55 6.15
N ASN A 315 -10.01 -14.59 5.45
CA ASN A 315 -9.23 -15.64 6.08
C ASN A 315 -7.77 -15.21 6.23
N TYR A 316 -7.39 -14.72 7.41
CA TYR A 316 -6.01 -14.32 7.71
C TYR A 316 -5.02 -15.49 7.75
N GLU A 317 -5.48 -16.73 7.96
CA GLU A 317 -4.61 -17.92 7.89
C GLU A 317 -4.10 -18.14 6.46
N ASN A 318 -4.94 -17.84 5.46
CA ASN A 318 -4.54 -17.88 4.05
C ASN A 318 -3.47 -16.83 3.73
N LEU A 319 -3.42 -15.68 4.43
CA LEU A 319 -2.32 -14.73 4.29
C LEU A 319 -1.05 -15.20 5.00
N ALA A 320 -1.18 -15.87 6.15
CA ALA A 320 -0.04 -16.28 6.98
C ALA A 320 0.91 -17.24 6.28
N ILE A 321 0.44 -18.06 5.33
CA ILE A 321 1.29 -18.99 4.56
C ILE A 321 2.39 -18.25 3.78
N TYR A 322 2.11 -17.01 3.37
CA TYR A 322 3.04 -16.20 2.58
C TYR A 322 4.18 -15.61 3.40
N LYS A 323 4.13 -15.67 4.74
CA LYS A 323 5.21 -15.19 5.61
C LYS A 323 6.54 -15.91 5.32
N ASN A 324 6.47 -17.20 4.98
CA ASN A 324 7.65 -18.02 4.67
C ASN A 324 8.05 -17.97 3.19
N GLY A 325 7.30 -17.24 2.37
CA GLY A 325 7.54 -17.11 0.94
C GLY A 325 6.86 -18.19 0.10
N VAL A 326 6.16 -17.78 -0.96
CA VAL A 326 5.54 -18.68 -1.94
C VAL A 326 6.05 -18.34 -3.34
N PRO A 327 6.44 -19.32 -4.17
CA PRO A 327 6.84 -19.05 -5.55
C PRO A 327 5.70 -18.36 -6.33
N VAL A 328 6.00 -17.25 -7.03
CA VAL A 328 4.97 -16.49 -7.76
C VAL A 328 4.24 -17.33 -8.80
N ARG A 329 4.92 -18.32 -9.40
CA ARG A 329 4.32 -19.25 -10.35
C ARG A 329 3.26 -20.14 -9.70
N GLN A 330 3.45 -20.52 -8.43
CA GLN A 330 2.48 -21.33 -7.70
C GLN A 330 1.21 -20.52 -7.39
N VAL A 331 1.35 -19.24 -7.08
CA VAL A 331 0.22 -18.33 -6.84
C VAL A 331 -0.63 -18.18 -8.11
N LEU A 332 0.02 -17.95 -9.26
CA LEU A 332 -0.67 -17.64 -10.52
C LEU A 332 -1.12 -18.86 -11.34
N LYS A 333 -0.89 -20.09 -10.84
CA LYS A 333 -1.39 -21.35 -11.44
C LYS A 333 -2.72 -21.82 -10.82
N GLN A 334 -3.10 -21.26 -9.68
CA GLN A 334 -4.34 -21.56 -8.96
C GLN A 334 -5.51 -20.86 -9.63
#